data_AF-U6CYP0-F1
#
_entry.id   AF-U6CYP0-F1
#
_cell.length_a   1.000
_cell.length_b   1.000
_cell.length_c   1.000
_cell.angle_alpha   90.00
_cell.angle_beta   90.00
_cell.angle_gamma   90.00
#
_symmetry.space_group_name_H-M   'P 1'
#
loop_
_entity.id
_entity.type
_entity.pdbx_description
1 polymer ?
#
loop_
_entity_poly.entity_id
_entity_poly.type
_entity_poly.pdbx_seq_one_letter_code
_entity_poly.pdbx_strand_id
1 'polypeptide(L)'
;INDNPPAFPHASYSAYIPENNPRGASILSMSAQDPDSIENARVTYSLAEDTLHGLSLSSYVSINSDTGVLYALCSFDFEQVKDLQLLVRASDSGNPP
;
A
#
# COMPACT_ATOMS: atom_id res chain seq x y z
N ILE A 1 20.14 -13.76 -11.01
CA ILE A 1 19.50 -12.87 -11.99
C ILE A 1 18.06 -12.77 -11.52
N ASN A 2 17.54 -11.56 -11.28
CA ASN A 2 16.11 -11.38 -11.07
C ASN A 2 15.48 -11.38 -12.47
N ASP A 3 14.57 -12.32 -12.73
CA ASP A 3 13.89 -12.46 -14.02
C ASP A 3 12.37 -12.23 -13.87
N ASN A 4 11.86 -12.00 -12.65
CA ASN A 4 10.43 -11.84 -12.40
C ASN A 4 10.17 -10.67 -11.45
N PRO A 5 9.52 -9.58 -11.90
CA PRO A 5 9.10 -8.53 -10.97
C PRO A 5 8.00 -9.05 -10.03
N PRO A 6 7.91 -8.51 -8.80
CA PRO A 6 6.86 -8.88 -7.86
C PRO A 6 5.49 -8.50 -8.41
N ALA A 7 4.55 -9.45 -8.35
CA ALA A 7 3.20 -9.27 -8.86
C ALA A 7 2.18 -9.33 -7.73
N PHE A 8 1.22 -8.41 -7.75
CA PHE A 8 0.03 -8.54 -6.91
C PHE A 8 -0.90 -9.60 -7.49
N PRO A 9 -1.46 -10.51 -6.67
CA PRO A 9 -2.42 -11.51 -7.13
C PRO A 9 -3.74 -10.89 -7.60
N HIS A 10 -4.04 -9.66 -7.17
CA HIS A 10 -5.22 -8.91 -7.58
C HIS A 10 -4.83 -7.58 -8.22
N ALA A 11 -5.48 -7.23 -9.33
CA ALA A 11 -5.25 -5.96 -10.02
C ALA A 11 -5.77 -4.74 -9.24
N SER A 12 -6.73 -4.95 -8.33
CA SER A 12 -7.27 -3.92 -7.45
C SER A 12 -7.62 -4.50 -6.09
N TYR A 13 -7.45 -3.68 -5.06
CA TYR A 13 -7.84 -3.98 -3.69
C TYR A 13 -8.85 -2.94 -3.24
N SER A 14 -9.93 -3.38 -2.60
CA SER A 14 -10.96 -2.51 -2.04
C SER A 14 -11.23 -2.91 -0.60
N ALA A 15 -11.30 -1.91 0.27
CA ALA A 15 -11.57 -2.10 1.68
C ALA A 15 -12.44 -0.96 2.19
N TYR A 16 -13.19 -1.24 3.25
CA TYR A 16 -14.04 -0.25 3.91
C TYR A 16 -13.38 0.14 5.22
N ILE A 17 -13.26 1.45 5.43
CA ILE A 17 -12.84 2.03 6.70
C ILE A 17 -14.05 2.74 7.32
N PRO A 18 -14.40 2.47 8.59
CA PRO A 18 -15.47 3.21 9.25
C PRO A 18 -15.06 4.69 9.39
N GLU A 19 -16.03 5.59 9.25
CA GLU A 19 -15.85 6.97 9.67
C GLU A 19 -15.45 7.05 11.15
N ASN A 20 -14.77 8.13 11.54
CA ASN A 20 -14.29 8.30 12.91
C ASN A 20 -13.37 7.15 13.38
N ASN A 21 -12.68 6.47 12.46
CA ASN A 21 -11.69 5.45 12.79
C ASN A 21 -10.58 6.03 13.69
N PRO A 22 -10.01 5.21 14.59
CA PRO A 22 -8.84 5.64 15.34
C PRO A 22 -7.65 5.83 14.40
N ARG A 23 -6.79 6.79 14.74
CA ARG A 23 -5.46 6.91 14.12
C ARG A 23 -4.65 5.64 14.37
N GLY A 24 -4.03 5.11 13.32
CA GLY A 24 -3.32 3.83 13.33
C GLY A 24 -4.20 2.63 13.01
N ALA A 25 -5.48 2.81 12.66
CA ALA A 25 -6.33 1.70 12.24
C ALA A 25 -5.77 1.03 10.98
N SER A 26 -5.70 -0.30 10.96
CA SER A 26 -5.37 -1.07 9.78
C SER A 26 -6.55 -1.06 8.80
N ILE A 27 -6.31 -0.63 7.57
CA ILE A 27 -7.32 -0.54 6.51
C ILE A 27 -7.39 -1.89 5.78
N LEU A 28 -6.25 -2.33 5.24
CA LEU A 28 -6.14 -3.57 4.48
C LEU A 28 -4.70 -4.07 4.46
N SER A 29 -4.52 -5.34 4.17
CA SER A 29 -3.21 -5.96 3.95
C SER A 29 -3.14 -6.46 2.52
N MET A 30 -2.06 -6.10 1.82
CA MET A 30 -1.75 -6.61 0.50
C MET A 30 -0.38 -7.26 0.50
N SER A 31 -0.27 -8.35 -0.26
CA SER A 31 0.98 -9.08 -0.42
C SER A 31 1.20 -9.32 -1.90
N ALA A 32 2.28 -8.75 -2.42
CA ALA A 32 2.82 -9.10 -3.73
C ALA A 32 3.71 -10.33 -3.57
N GLN A 33 3.65 -11.20 -4.56
CA GLN A 33 4.40 -12.44 -4.62
C GLN A 33 5.41 -12.36 -5.76
N ASP A 34 6.63 -12.71 -5.42
CA ASP A 34 7.72 -12.88 -6.37
C ASP A 34 7.97 -14.39 -6.51
N PRO A 35 7.86 -14.96 -7.72
CA PRO A 35 8.08 -16.39 -7.94
C PRO A 35 9.56 -16.80 -7.87
N ASP A 36 10.50 -15.87 -7.71
CA ASP A 36 11.93 -16.18 -7.63
C ASP A 36 12.26 -16.92 -6.32
N SER A 37 12.84 -18.12 -6.48
CA SER A 37 13.04 -19.11 -5.41
C SER A 37 14.22 -18.85 -4.46
N ILE A 38 14.91 -17.71 -4.57
CA ILE A 38 16.13 -17.42 -3.81
C ILE A 38 15.93 -16.10 -3.08
N GLU A 39 16.40 -16.03 -1.82
CA GLU A 39 16.40 -14.96 -0.78
C GLU A 39 16.38 -13.45 -1.17
N ASN A 40 16.38 -13.08 -2.46
CA ASN A 40 16.06 -11.75 -2.98
C ASN A 40 14.55 -11.42 -3.05
N ALA A 41 13.68 -12.34 -2.63
CA ALA A 41 12.22 -12.17 -2.59
C ALA A 41 11.70 -11.15 -1.55
N ARG A 42 12.56 -10.26 -1.02
CA ARG A 42 12.12 -9.21 -0.09
C ARG A 42 11.41 -8.12 -0.87
N VAL A 43 10.10 -8.26 -0.96
CA VAL A 43 9.21 -7.27 -1.55
C VAL A 43 9.02 -6.11 -0.58
N THR A 44 9.32 -4.91 -1.07
CA THR A 44 9.13 -3.65 -0.34
C THR A 44 7.92 -2.92 -0.90
N TYR A 45 7.02 -2.49 -0.03
CA TYR A 45 5.81 -1.77 -0.41
C TYR A 45 5.96 -0.26 -0.20
N SER A 46 5.49 0.53 -1.16
CA SER A 46 5.46 1.98 -1.09
C SER A 46 4.18 2.55 -1.71
N LEU A 47 3.74 3.70 -1.22
CA LEU A 47 2.65 4.45 -1.82
C LEU A 47 3.21 5.32 -2.95
N ALA A 48 2.55 5.33 -4.09
CA ALA A 48 2.86 6.31 -5.14
C ALA A 48 2.53 7.72 -4.63
N GLU A 49 3.32 8.69 -5.06
CA GLU A 49 3.06 10.09 -4.75
C GLU A 49 1.76 10.54 -5.42
N ASP A 50 0.82 10.98 -4.58
CA ASP A 50 -0.46 11.54 -5.01
C ASP A 50 -0.97 12.50 -3.91
N THR A 51 -2.02 13.26 -4.21
CA THR A 51 -2.56 14.28 -3.31
C THR A 51 -4.08 14.20 -3.20
N LEU A 52 -4.58 14.21 -1.96
CA LEU A 52 -5.99 14.33 -1.64
C LEU A 52 -6.24 15.71 -1.03
N HIS A 53 -7.18 16.47 -1.59
CA HIS A 53 -7.53 17.82 -1.13
C HIS A 53 -6.32 18.78 -0.99
N GLY A 54 -5.31 18.63 -1.86
CA GLY A 54 -4.10 19.45 -1.85
C GLY A 54 -3.06 19.05 -0.79
N LEU A 55 -3.29 17.97 -0.05
CA LEU A 55 -2.33 17.38 0.89
C LEU A 55 -1.83 16.04 0.35
N SER A 56 -0.57 15.69 0.63
CA SER A 56 -0.01 14.40 0.23
C SER A 56 -0.78 13.24 0.85
N LEU A 57 -0.99 12.15 0.11
CA LEU A 57 -1.60 10.92 0.65
C LEU A 57 -0.87 10.40 1.90
N SER A 58 0.43 10.63 1.98
CA SER A 58 1.27 10.28 3.15
C SER A 58 0.84 10.99 4.46
N SER A 59 0.02 12.04 4.39
CA SER A 59 -0.60 12.67 5.56
C SER A 59 -1.83 11.92 6.08
N TYR A 60 -2.49 11.15 5.21
CA TYR A 60 -3.74 10.45 5.50
C TYR A 60 -3.55 8.96 5.75
N VAL A 61 -2.63 8.33 5.01
CA VAL A 61 -2.39 6.89 5.05
C VAL A 61 -0.89 6.59 5.03
N SER A 62 -0.51 5.45 5.59
CA SER A 62 0.84 4.90 5.49
C SER A 62 0.78 3.42 5.16
N ILE A 63 1.76 2.91 4.42
CA ILE A 63 1.91 1.47 4.21
C ILE A 63 3.17 1.00 4.93
N ASN A 64 3.07 -0.14 5.62
CA ASN A 64 4.24 -0.80 6.16
C ASN A 64 5.01 -1.47 5.03
N SER A 65 6.26 -1.06 4.84
CA SER A 65 7.09 -1.47 3.72
C SER A 65 7.47 -2.95 3.71
N ASP A 66 7.43 -3.64 4.84
CA ASP A 66 7.77 -5.08 4.94
C ASP A 66 6.52 -5.97 4.81
N THR A 67 5.40 -5.53 5.37
CA THR A 67 4.19 -6.36 5.51
C THR A 67 3.09 -6.01 4.51
N GLY A 68 3.18 -4.87 3.83
CA GLY A 68 2.15 -4.38 2.92
C GLY A 68 0.83 -4.02 3.60
N VAL A 69 0.82 -3.83 4.93
CA VAL A 69 -0.36 -3.39 5.67
C VAL A 69 -0.51 -1.88 5.55
N LEU A 70 -1.67 -1.43 5.08
CA LEU A 70 -2.06 -0.04 4.98
C LEU A 70 -2.73 0.41 6.28
N TYR A 71 -2.29 1.55 6.82
CA TYR A 71 -2.78 2.14 8.05
C TYR A 71 -3.32 3.55 7.81
N ALA A 72 -4.40 3.90 8.50
CA ALA A 72 -4.93 5.25 8.54
C ALA A 72 -4.11 6.13 9.51
N LEU A 73 -3.58 7.25 9.05
CA LEU A 73 -2.87 8.22 9.89
C LEU A 73 -3.81 9.29 10.47
N CYS A 74 -5.06 9.36 10.00
CA CYS A 74 -6.08 10.24 10.52
C CYS A 74 -7.41 9.50 10.65
N SER A 75 -8.37 10.16 11.30
CA SER A 75 -9.78 9.76 11.22
C SER A 75 -10.36 10.27 9.91
N PHE A 76 -11.08 9.40 9.20
CA PHE A 76 -11.81 9.77 8.00
C PHE A 76 -13.23 10.22 8.35
N ASP A 77 -13.73 11.15 7.54
CA ASP A 77 -15.07 11.70 7.63
C ASP A 77 -15.76 11.48 6.29
N PHE A 78 -16.94 10.84 6.30
CA PHE A 78 -17.59 10.39 5.09
C PHE A 78 -18.09 11.56 4.23
N GLU A 79 -18.48 12.69 4.83
CA GLU A 79 -18.82 13.90 4.09
C GLU A 79 -17.64 14.50 3.34
N GLN A 80 -16.41 14.31 3.83
CA GLN A 80 -15.19 14.82 3.19
C GLN A 80 -14.61 13.85 2.17
N VAL A 81 -14.47 12.58 2.52
CA VAL A 81 -13.78 11.57 1.70
C VAL A 81 -14.63 10.31 1.62
N LYS A 82 -15.37 10.19 0.51
CA LYS A 82 -16.23 9.02 0.24
C LYS A 82 -15.44 7.86 -0.35
N ASP A 83 -14.54 8.17 -1.27
CA ASP A 83 -13.72 7.21 -1.99
C ASP A 83 -12.28 7.71 -2.00
N LEU A 84 -11.36 6.84 -1.58
CA LEU A 84 -9.93 7.10 -1.61
C LEU A 84 -9.27 6.10 -2.57
N GLN A 85 -8.76 6.60 -3.68
CA GLN A 85 -7.95 5.82 -4.61
C GLN A 85 -6.48 6.08 -4.32
N LEU A 86 -5.74 4.99 -4.18
CA LEU A 86 -4.30 5.01 -3.90
C LEU A 86 -3.62 3.93 -4.72
N LEU A 87 -2.44 4.26 -5.23
CA LEU A 87 -1.62 3.33 -6.00
C LEU A 87 -0.49 2.83 -5.10
N VAL A 88 -0.43 1.52 -4.88
CA VAL A 88 0.67 0.88 -4.17
C VAL A 88 1.64 0.27 -5.16
N ARG A 89 2.93 0.47 -4.91
CA ARG A 89 4.04 -0.14 -5.65
C ARG A 89 4.71 -1.19 -4.78
N ALA A 90 4.94 -2.35 -5.37
CA ALA A 90 5.81 -3.39 -4.84
C ALA A 90 7.12 -3.37 -5.63
N SER A 91 8.24 -3.43 -4.93
CA SER A 91 9.58 -3.52 -5.53
C SER A 91 10.34 -4.63 -4.82
N ASP A 92 10.96 -5.53 -5.56
CA ASP A 92 11.90 -6.48 -4.97
C ASP A 92 13.25 -5.79 -4.71
N SER A 93 14.12 -6.47 -3.95
CA SER A 93 15.50 -6.01 -3.67
C SER A 93 16.55 -6.75 -4.51
N GLY A 94 16.12 -7.41 -5.59
CA GLY A 94 16.94 -8.16 -6.51
C GLY A 94 17.86 -7.29 -7.36
N ASN A 95 18.86 -7.92 -7.97
CA ASN A 95 19.82 -7.26 -8.86
C ASN A 95 19.75 -7.95 -10.23
N PRO A 96 19.47 -7.22 -11.33
CA PRO A 96 19.25 -5.78 -11.42
C PRO A 96 17.87 -5.35 -10.83
N PRO A 97 17.76 -4.08 -10.38
CA PRO A 97 16.53 -3.51 -9.82
C PRO A 97 15.48 -3.15 -10.87
#